data_AF-A0A076N9Z3-F1
#
_entry.id   AF-A0A076N9Z3-F1
#
_cell.length_a   1.000
_cell.length_b   1.000
_cell.length_c   1.000
_cell.angle_alpha   90.00
_cell.angle_beta   90.00
_cell.angle_gamma   90.00
#
_symmetry.space_group_name_H-M   'P 1'
#
loop_
_entity.id
_entity.type
_entity.pdbx_description
1 polymer ?
#
loop_
_entity_poly.entity_id
_entity_poly.type
_entity_poly.pdbx_seq_one_letter_code
_entity_poly.pdbx_strand_id
1 'polypeptide(L)'
;GVIISEDQQGIQMLSDLKEEMDRNSVCAGFVARFPVSYAALASVFWLHDNFILQTRTNVIITYGDTEFLRGFLIFLKDTLVTWKVWVMNSEWNPLSLRRHFILYSLHGALIFSHHHEEITGFRDFIQTANPSKYPEDDYLTKLWVLYFNCSFSEADSNKMENCPPNASLEWLPGDLIDMTISEYSYNIY
;
A
#
# COMPACT_ATOMS: atom_id res chain seq x y z
N GLY A 1 -16.27 -0.29 14.43
CA GLY A 1 -16.04 -1.74 14.21
C GLY A 1 -14.55 -1.93 14.13
N VAL A 2 -14.05 -3.10 14.50
CA VAL A 2 -12.60 -3.34 14.53
C VAL A 2 -12.28 -4.59 13.73
N ILE A 3 -11.33 -4.51 12.81
CA ILE A 3 -10.80 -5.63 12.03
C ILE A 3 -9.29 -5.66 12.24
N ILE A 4 -8.77 -6.77 12.72
CA ILE A 4 -7.32 -6.91 12.97
C ILE A 4 -6.75 -8.17 12.32
N SER A 5 -5.45 -8.15 12.06
CA SER A 5 -4.66 -9.36 11.87
C SER A 5 -4.67 -10.23 13.15
N GLU A 6 -4.64 -11.55 12.98
CA GLU A 6 -4.53 -12.54 14.07
C GLU A 6 -3.12 -12.73 14.62
N ASP A 7 -2.18 -11.89 14.21
CA ASP A 7 -0.83 -11.90 14.72
C ASP A 7 -0.73 -11.18 16.08
N GLN A 8 0.45 -11.30 16.70
CA GLN A 8 0.71 -10.70 18.01
C GLN A 8 0.51 -9.18 17.99
N GLN A 9 0.87 -8.51 16.90
CA GLN A 9 0.73 -7.06 16.77
C GLN A 9 -0.74 -6.64 16.73
N GLY A 10 -1.58 -7.31 15.92
CA GLY A 10 -3.01 -7.04 15.85
C GLY A 10 -3.71 -7.29 17.18
N ILE A 11 -3.36 -8.38 17.88
CA ILE A 11 -3.93 -8.70 19.20
C ILE A 11 -3.56 -7.65 20.24
N GLN A 12 -2.29 -7.21 20.27
CA GLN A 12 -1.84 -6.16 21.17
C GLN A 12 -2.58 -4.85 20.90
N MET A 13 -2.63 -4.41 19.63
CA MET A 13 -3.33 -3.19 19.24
C MET A 13 -4.80 -3.22 19.64
N LEU A 14 -5.49 -4.36 19.48
CA LEU A 14 -6.87 -4.49 19.93
C LEU A 14 -7.02 -4.36 21.46
N SER A 15 -6.05 -4.84 22.23
CA SER A 15 -6.05 -4.66 23.68
C SER A 15 -5.95 -3.17 24.04
N ASP A 16 -4.98 -2.48 23.45
CA ASP A 16 -4.72 -1.06 23.72
C ASP A 16 -5.89 -0.19 23.25
N LEU A 17 -6.43 -0.49 22.05
CA LEU A 17 -7.58 0.20 21.50
C LEU A 17 -8.82 0.03 22.37
N LYS A 18 -9.07 -1.17 22.93
CA LYS A 18 -10.21 -1.39 23.84
C LYS A 18 -10.11 -0.52 25.07
N GLU A 19 -8.93 -0.45 25.68
CA GLU A 19 -8.71 0.42 26.85
C GLU A 19 -9.03 1.88 26.52
N GLU A 20 -8.55 2.39 25.39
CA GLU A 20 -8.83 3.76 24.97
C GLU A 20 -10.30 3.99 24.57
N MET A 21 -10.94 3.01 23.94
CA MET A 21 -12.37 3.06 23.63
C MET A 21 -13.21 3.14 24.92
N ASP A 22 -12.88 2.33 25.93
CA ASP A 22 -13.56 2.33 27.23
C ASP A 22 -13.39 3.68 27.94
N ARG A 23 -12.17 4.24 27.94
CA ARG A 23 -11.87 5.57 28.50
C ARG A 23 -12.68 6.68 27.83
N ASN A 24 -12.92 6.57 26.53
CA ASN A 24 -13.63 7.57 25.72
C ASN A 24 -15.12 7.25 25.51
N SER A 25 -15.67 6.26 26.23
CA SER A 25 -17.09 5.84 26.11
C SER A 25 -17.50 5.46 24.67
N VAL A 26 -16.59 4.85 23.92
CA VAL A 26 -16.81 4.36 22.55
C VAL A 26 -17.01 2.85 22.57
N CYS A 27 -18.08 2.35 21.95
CA CYS A 27 -18.34 0.91 21.86
C CYS A 27 -17.97 0.34 20.49
N ALA A 28 -17.36 -0.84 20.47
CA ALA A 28 -17.16 -1.61 19.24
C ALA A 28 -18.44 -2.37 18.87
N GLY A 29 -19.09 -2.00 17.75
CA GLY A 29 -20.24 -2.75 17.23
C GLY A 29 -19.92 -4.18 16.76
N PHE A 30 -18.65 -4.44 16.44
CA PHE A 30 -18.10 -5.78 16.21
C PHE A 30 -16.57 -5.73 16.29
N VAL A 31 -15.98 -6.89 16.54
CA VAL A 31 -14.54 -7.14 16.41
C VAL A 31 -14.36 -8.40 15.57
N ALA A 32 -13.63 -8.29 14.47
CA ALA A 32 -13.26 -9.40 13.60
C ALA A 32 -11.74 -9.54 13.58
N ARG A 33 -11.29 -10.79 13.46
CA ARG A 33 -9.87 -11.13 13.35
C ARG A 33 -9.69 -12.01 12.14
N PHE A 34 -8.63 -11.76 11.38
CA PHE A 34 -8.33 -12.57 10.21
C PHE A 34 -6.85 -12.93 10.13
N PRO A 35 -6.52 -14.08 9.52
CA PRO A 35 -5.13 -14.48 9.33
C PRO A 35 -4.37 -13.47 8.46
N VAL A 36 -3.06 -13.35 8.66
CA VAL A 36 -2.20 -12.43 7.89
C VAL A 36 -2.07 -12.83 6.42
N SER A 37 -2.09 -14.13 6.12
CA SER A 37 -1.83 -14.65 4.78
C SER A 37 -2.90 -14.19 3.78
N TYR A 38 -2.47 -13.55 2.68
CA TYR A 38 -3.34 -13.15 1.57
C TYR A 38 -4.24 -14.29 1.06
N ALA A 39 -3.69 -15.50 0.90
CA ALA A 39 -4.46 -16.64 0.41
C ALA A 39 -5.57 -17.02 1.40
N ALA A 40 -5.26 -16.96 2.70
CA ALA A 40 -6.25 -17.18 3.74
C ALA A 40 -7.28 -16.04 3.79
N LEU A 41 -6.85 -14.78 3.69
CA LEU A 41 -7.73 -13.61 3.64
C LEU A 41 -8.68 -13.65 2.45
N ALA A 42 -8.18 -13.93 1.25
CA ALA A 42 -9.03 -14.10 0.07
C ALA A 42 -10.09 -15.16 0.37
N SER A 43 -9.68 -16.36 0.80
CA SER A 43 -10.64 -17.43 1.10
C SER A 43 -11.66 -17.06 2.18
N VAL A 44 -11.25 -16.33 3.21
CA VAL A 44 -12.12 -15.90 4.31
C VAL A 44 -13.08 -14.81 3.87
N PHE A 45 -12.61 -13.82 3.11
CA PHE A 45 -13.43 -12.73 2.59
C PHE A 45 -14.45 -13.24 1.57
N TRP A 46 -14.04 -14.08 0.61
CA TRP A 46 -14.96 -14.74 -0.33
C TRP A 46 -16.08 -15.54 0.38
N LEU A 47 -15.83 -16.06 1.58
CA LEU A 47 -16.83 -16.77 2.40
C LEU A 47 -17.64 -15.83 3.33
N HIS A 48 -17.09 -14.68 3.72
CA HIS A 48 -17.65 -13.75 4.70
C HIS A 48 -18.08 -12.38 4.15
N ASP A 49 -18.11 -12.20 2.83
CA ASP A 49 -18.56 -10.97 2.12
C ASP A 49 -19.79 -10.32 2.76
N ASN A 50 -20.72 -11.12 3.29
CA ASN A 50 -21.97 -10.64 3.88
C ASN A 50 -21.82 -9.82 5.18
N PHE A 51 -20.86 -10.11 6.06
CA PHE A 51 -20.92 -9.53 7.42
C PHE A 51 -20.60 -8.02 7.45
N ILE A 52 -19.56 -7.60 6.73
CA ILE A 52 -19.17 -6.18 6.63
C ILE A 52 -20.24 -5.37 5.88
N LEU A 53 -20.91 -5.98 4.90
CA LEU A 53 -21.99 -5.35 4.16
C LEU A 53 -23.26 -5.17 5.03
N GLN A 54 -23.53 -6.11 5.93
CA GLN A 54 -24.75 -6.13 6.76
C GLN A 54 -24.66 -5.31 8.05
N THR A 55 -23.45 -4.97 8.50
CA THR A 55 -23.28 -4.23 9.77
C THR A 55 -23.78 -2.79 9.66
N ARG A 56 -24.47 -2.32 10.70
CA ARG A 56 -24.87 -0.90 10.88
C ARG A 56 -23.71 0.01 11.29
N THR A 57 -22.54 -0.56 11.53
CA THR A 57 -21.36 0.19 11.96
C THR A 57 -20.75 0.95 10.78
N ASN A 58 -20.62 2.27 10.87
CA ASN A 58 -20.13 3.10 9.76
C ASN A 58 -18.62 3.30 9.76
N VAL A 59 -18.01 3.41 10.94
CA VAL A 59 -16.55 3.58 11.11
C VAL A 59 -15.92 2.23 11.42
N ILE A 60 -14.95 1.82 10.61
CA ILE A 60 -14.23 0.55 10.77
C ILE A 60 -12.75 0.84 10.89
N ILE A 61 -12.18 0.47 12.04
CA ILE A 61 -10.75 0.52 12.33
C ILE A 61 -10.14 -0.79 11.86
N THR A 62 -9.16 -0.71 10.98
CA THR A 62 -8.42 -1.84 10.44
C THR A 62 -6.94 -1.72 10.84
N TYR A 63 -6.39 -2.79 11.39
CA TYR A 63 -4.98 -2.84 11.77
C TYR A 63 -4.33 -4.16 11.35
N GLY A 64 -3.18 -4.08 10.68
CA GLY A 64 -2.33 -5.23 10.40
C GLY A 64 -1.10 -4.86 9.61
N ASP A 65 -0.32 -5.88 9.25
CA ASP A 65 0.89 -5.71 8.44
C ASP A 65 0.58 -5.47 6.95
N THR A 66 1.65 -5.30 6.17
CA THR A 66 1.60 -5.05 4.72
C THR A 66 0.78 -6.10 3.97
N GLU A 67 0.93 -7.39 4.29
CA GLU A 67 0.24 -8.48 3.57
C GLU A 67 -1.23 -8.55 3.96
N PHE A 68 -1.55 -8.29 5.22
CA PHE A 68 -2.92 -8.19 5.69
C PHE A 68 -3.66 -7.01 5.04
N LEU A 69 -3.05 -5.81 5.07
CA LEU A 69 -3.63 -4.62 4.46
C LEU A 69 -3.79 -4.79 2.95
N ARG A 70 -2.84 -5.46 2.29
CA ARG A 70 -2.95 -5.86 0.88
C ARG A 70 -4.20 -6.69 0.61
N GLY A 71 -4.40 -7.77 1.36
CA GLY A 71 -5.58 -8.63 1.19
C GLY A 71 -6.88 -7.87 1.44
N PHE A 72 -6.89 -7.04 2.47
CA PHE A 72 -8.04 -6.20 2.81
C PHE A 72 -8.40 -5.21 1.70
N LEU A 73 -7.42 -4.53 1.11
CA LEU A 73 -7.64 -3.57 0.04
C LEU A 73 -8.14 -4.24 -1.25
N ILE A 74 -7.68 -5.45 -1.54
CA ILE A 74 -8.21 -6.25 -2.66
C ILE A 74 -9.68 -6.62 -2.39
N PHE A 75 -10.01 -7.07 -1.19
CA PHE A 75 -11.41 -7.33 -0.80
C PHE A 75 -12.30 -6.10 -0.97
N LEU A 76 -11.86 -4.93 -0.50
CA LEU A 76 -12.61 -3.68 -0.65
C LEU A 76 -12.79 -3.28 -2.11
N LYS A 77 -11.84 -3.64 -2.98
CA LYS A 77 -11.88 -3.34 -4.42
C LYS A 77 -12.95 -4.18 -5.09
N ASP A 78 -13.00 -5.46 -4.77
CA ASP A 78 -13.92 -6.42 -5.39
C ASP A 78 -15.36 -6.23 -4.89
N THR A 79 -15.54 -5.78 -3.64
CA THR A 79 -16.87 -5.59 -3.02
C THR A 79 -17.45 -4.18 -3.14
N LEU A 80 -16.65 -3.17 -3.50
CA LEU A 80 -17.08 -1.78 -3.68
C LEU A 80 -17.84 -1.18 -2.48
N VAL A 81 -17.30 -1.35 -1.28
CA VAL A 81 -17.88 -0.79 -0.05
C VAL A 81 -17.61 0.72 0.06
N THR A 82 -18.53 1.53 -0.45
CA THR A 82 -18.38 3.00 -0.54
C THR A 82 -19.05 3.80 0.59
N TRP A 83 -19.87 3.15 1.42
CA TRP A 83 -20.65 3.82 2.48
C TRP A 83 -20.03 3.69 3.88
N LYS A 84 -18.80 3.20 3.99
CA LYS A 84 -18.06 3.02 5.24
C LYS A 84 -16.89 4.00 5.30
N VAL A 85 -16.53 4.41 6.51
CA VAL A 85 -15.32 5.19 6.79
C VAL A 85 -14.27 4.23 7.35
N TRP A 86 -13.13 4.16 6.67
CA TRP A 86 -12.01 3.30 7.05
C TRP A 86 -11.00 4.09 7.87
N VAL A 87 -10.52 3.51 8.96
CA VAL A 87 -9.40 4.02 9.75
C VAL A 87 -8.30 2.97 9.71
N MET A 88 -7.13 3.29 9.15
CA MET A 88 -6.08 2.31 8.85
C MET A 88 -4.72 2.71 9.43
N ASN A 89 -3.89 1.74 9.80
CA ASN A 89 -2.58 2.00 10.42
C ASN A 89 -1.47 2.37 9.43
N SER A 90 -1.61 2.05 8.16
CA SER A 90 -0.67 2.47 7.11
C SER A 90 -1.37 2.40 5.75
N GLU A 91 -0.90 3.21 4.81
CA GLU A 91 -1.31 3.13 3.41
C GLU A 91 -0.46 2.06 2.74
N TRP A 92 -1.04 0.89 2.47
CA TRP A 92 -0.38 -0.01 1.52
C TRP A 92 -0.49 0.61 0.13
N ASN A 93 0.65 0.79 -0.55
CA ASN A 93 0.73 1.48 -1.84
C ASN A 93 1.10 0.53 -3.00
N PRO A 94 0.12 -0.03 -3.73
CA PRO A 94 0.36 -0.73 -4.98
C PRO A 94 0.03 0.20 -6.12
N LEU A 95 1.06 0.44 -6.91
CA LEU A 95 1.09 1.04 -8.24
C LEU A 95 -0.14 0.68 -9.12
N SER A 96 -0.72 -0.51 -8.95
CA SER A 96 -1.86 -1.03 -9.75
C SER A 96 -3.24 -0.86 -9.11
N LEU A 97 -3.33 -0.61 -7.79
CA LEU A 97 -4.63 -0.43 -7.12
C LEU A 97 -5.07 1.04 -7.11
N ARG A 98 -4.16 2.03 -7.04
CA ARG A 98 -4.52 3.44 -6.83
C ARG A 98 -5.56 4.00 -7.82
N ARG A 99 -5.43 3.75 -9.14
CA ARG A 99 -6.22 4.48 -10.16
C ARG A 99 -7.74 4.31 -10.09
N HIS A 100 -8.22 3.13 -9.70
CA HIS A 100 -9.66 2.87 -9.64
C HIS A 100 -10.17 2.69 -8.21
N PHE A 101 -9.29 2.37 -7.26
CA PHE A 101 -9.70 1.93 -5.93
C PHE A 101 -9.87 3.08 -4.93
N ILE A 102 -9.00 4.09 -4.98
CA ILE A 102 -9.08 5.26 -4.07
C ILE A 102 -10.36 6.09 -4.32
N LEU A 103 -10.89 6.07 -5.54
CA LEU A 103 -12.09 6.83 -5.91
C LEU A 103 -13.40 6.24 -5.35
N TYR A 104 -13.42 4.98 -4.91
CA TYR A 104 -14.66 4.32 -4.47
C TYR A 104 -14.64 3.96 -2.98
N SER A 105 -13.91 2.92 -2.58
CA SER A 105 -14.05 2.35 -1.23
C SER A 105 -13.25 3.10 -0.17
N LEU A 106 -12.12 3.70 -0.53
CA LEU A 106 -11.28 4.47 0.41
C LEU A 106 -11.56 5.98 0.43
N HIS A 107 -12.61 6.42 -0.27
CA HIS A 107 -12.96 7.83 -0.23
C HIS A 107 -13.30 8.26 1.21
N GLY A 108 -12.57 9.24 1.74
CA GLY A 108 -12.73 9.72 3.12
C GLY A 108 -12.10 8.80 4.19
N ALA A 109 -11.23 7.86 3.80
CA ALA A 109 -10.46 7.06 4.75
C ALA A 109 -9.47 7.92 5.56
N LEU A 110 -9.29 7.57 6.83
CA LEU A 110 -8.28 8.12 7.72
C LEU A 110 -7.14 7.12 7.84
N ILE A 111 -5.95 7.50 7.39
CA ILE A 111 -4.80 6.61 7.39
C ILE A 111 -3.70 7.25 8.22
N PHE A 112 -3.19 6.50 9.21
CA PHE A 112 -2.05 6.92 10.00
C PHE A 112 -0.77 6.74 9.17
N SER A 113 0.13 7.70 9.31
CA SER A 113 1.48 7.63 8.77
C SER A 113 2.45 8.15 9.81
N HIS A 114 3.65 7.56 9.86
CA HIS A 114 4.71 8.08 10.68
C HIS A 114 5.22 9.41 10.11
N HIS A 115 5.51 10.36 11.01
CA HIS A 115 6.15 11.61 10.60
C HIS A 115 7.62 11.33 10.30
N HIS A 116 8.05 11.73 9.11
CA HIS A 116 9.42 11.60 8.66
C HIS A 116 9.95 12.95 8.21
N GLU A 117 11.22 13.22 8.49
CA GLU A 117 11.89 14.39 7.95
C GLU A 117 12.18 14.19 6.46
N GLU A 118 12.34 15.29 5.73
CA GLU A 118 12.72 15.20 4.33
C GLU A 118 14.17 14.69 4.21
N ILE A 119 14.37 13.58 3.49
CA ILE A 119 15.72 13.15 3.14
C ILE A 119 16.26 14.09 2.06
N THR A 120 17.20 14.94 2.48
CA THR A 120 17.83 15.91 1.59
C THR A 120 18.48 15.19 0.40
N GLY A 121 18.13 15.61 -0.82
CA GLY A 121 18.68 15.06 -2.07
C GLY A 121 17.97 13.81 -2.61
N PHE A 122 16.95 13.27 -1.91
CA PHE A 122 16.18 12.12 -2.44
C PHE A 122 15.49 12.45 -3.77
N ARG A 123 14.85 13.62 -3.84
CA ARG A 123 14.20 14.09 -5.08
C ARG A 123 15.21 14.23 -6.23
N ASP A 124 16.34 14.88 -5.97
CA ASP A 124 17.39 15.09 -6.96
C ASP A 124 17.99 13.74 -7.42
N PHE A 125 18.11 12.79 -6.50
CA PHE A 125 18.52 11.43 -6.82
C PHE A 125 17.55 10.76 -7.79
N ILE A 126 16.25 10.75 -7.49
CA ILE A 126 15.23 10.13 -8.38
C ILE A 126 15.20 10.82 -9.75
N GLN A 127 15.24 12.15 -9.79
CA GLN A 127 15.24 12.92 -11.05
C GLN A 127 16.45 12.65 -11.93
N THR A 128 17.59 12.32 -11.33
CA THR A 128 18.86 12.16 -12.05
C THR A 128 19.35 10.72 -12.14
N ALA A 129 18.62 9.78 -11.52
CA ALA A 129 18.87 8.34 -11.62
C ALA A 129 18.79 7.91 -13.09
N ASN A 130 19.75 7.07 -13.50
CA ASN A 130 19.80 6.55 -14.85
C ASN A 130 20.66 5.26 -14.86
N PRO A 131 20.28 4.22 -15.62
CA PRO A 131 21.08 3.00 -15.75
C PRO A 131 22.52 3.25 -16.18
N SER A 132 22.80 4.31 -16.96
CA SER A 132 24.17 4.68 -17.34
C SER A 132 25.04 5.18 -16.19
N LYS A 133 24.44 5.72 -15.12
CA LYS A 133 25.16 6.17 -13.92
C LYS A 133 25.42 5.04 -12.93
N TYR A 134 24.56 4.03 -12.92
CA TYR A 134 24.60 2.87 -12.02
C TYR A 134 24.55 1.56 -12.83
N PRO A 135 25.58 1.29 -13.66
CA PRO A 135 25.59 0.12 -14.55
C PRO A 135 25.60 -1.23 -13.80
N GLU A 136 25.93 -1.23 -12.52
CA GLU A 136 25.87 -2.39 -11.62
C GLU A 136 24.47 -2.68 -11.07
N ASP A 137 23.50 -1.76 -11.22
CA ASP A 137 22.14 -1.93 -10.74
C ASP A 137 21.24 -2.55 -11.83
N ASP A 138 21.18 -3.88 -11.84
CA ASP A 138 20.32 -4.65 -12.73
C ASP A 138 18.82 -4.36 -12.51
N TYR A 139 18.41 -3.92 -11.31
CA TYR A 139 17.02 -3.57 -11.03
C TYR A 139 16.64 -2.24 -11.67
N LEU A 140 17.54 -1.25 -11.62
CA LEU A 140 17.36 0.03 -12.30
C LEU A 140 17.21 -0.16 -13.82
N THR A 141 18.01 -1.05 -14.39
CA THR A 141 17.93 -1.43 -15.81
C THR A 141 16.57 -2.05 -16.15
N LYS A 142 16.10 -3.03 -15.35
CA LYS A 142 14.76 -3.64 -15.51
C LYS A 142 13.64 -2.61 -15.39
N LEU A 143 13.78 -1.65 -14.47
CA LEU A 143 12.80 -0.59 -14.25
C LEU A 143 12.68 0.32 -15.48
N TRP A 144 13.80 0.66 -16.13
CA TRP A 144 13.73 1.42 -17.38
C TRP A 144 13.06 0.64 -18.51
N VAL A 145 13.35 -0.66 -18.64
CA VAL A 145 12.70 -1.52 -19.64
C VAL A 145 11.19 -1.55 -19.41
N LEU A 146 10.75 -1.64 -18.16
CA LEU A 146 9.34 -1.68 -17.78
C LEU A 146 8.57 -0.40 -18.13
N TYR A 147 9.18 0.78 -17.91
CA TYR A 147 8.46 2.05 -18.01
C TYR A 147 8.73 2.84 -19.30
N PHE A 148 9.85 2.63 -19.98
CA PHE A 148 10.25 3.41 -21.15
C PHE A 148 10.24 2.64 -22.47
N ASN A 149 9.58 1.47 -22.53
CA ASN A 149 9.50 0.63 -23.74
C ASN A 149 10.89 0.30 -24.36
N CYS A 150 11.93 0.21 -23.52
CA CYS A 150 13.23 -0.25 -23.97
C CYS A 150 13.25 -1.78 -24.15
N SER A 151 14.31 -2.29 -24.78
CA SER A 151 14.60 -3.73 -24.85
C SER A 151 15.97 -4.03 -24.28
N PHE A 152 16.17 -5.24 -23.77
CA PHE A 152 17.52 -5.76 -23.52
C PHE A 152 18.22 -6.04 -24.86
N SER A 153 19.52 -5.80 -24.92
CA SER A 153 20.34 -6.17 -26.07
C SER A 153 20.46 -7.70 -26.15
N GLU A 154 20.37 -8.25 -27.37
CA GLU A 154 20.57 -9.70 -27.59
C GLU A 154 22.02 -10.13 -27.32
N ALA A 155 22.99 -9.21 -27.42
CA ALA A 155 24.40 -9.49 -27.23
C ALA A 155 24.88 -9.36 -25.78
N ASP A 156 24.18 -8.55 -24.98
CA ASP A 156 24.53 -8.24 -23.59
C ASP A 156 23.25 -7.91 -22.82
N SER A 157 22.81 -8.82 -21.95
CA SER A 157 21.61 -8.64 -21.14
C SER A 157 21.67 -7.44 -20.19
N ASN A 158 22.86 -6.87 -19.99
CA ASN A 158 23.05 -5.71 -19.13
C ASN A 158 23.04 -4.40 -19.93
N LYS A 159 22.89 -4.48 -21.26
CA LYS A 159 22.71 -3.32 -22.13
C LYS A 159 21.27 -3.19 -22.59
N MET A 160 20.85 -1.93 -22.66
CA MET A 160 19.54 -1.56 -23.15
C MET A 160 19.65 -0.98 -24.56
N GLU A 161 18.69 -1.34 -25.39
CA GLU A 161 18.52 -0.84 -26.75
C GLU A 161 17.16 -0.14 -26.89
N ASN A 162 17.06 0.73 -27.90
CA ASN A 162 15.82 1.42 -28.27
C ASN A 162 15.21 2.30 -27.17
N CYS A 163 15.99 2.74 -26.20
CA CYS A 163 15.51 3.64 -25.16
C CYS A 163 15.30 5.07 -25.66
N PRO A 164 14.27 5.79 -25.15
CA PRO A 164 14.15 7.22 -25.37
C PRO A 164 15.38 7.96 -24.83
N PRO A 165 16.02 8.85 -25.60
CA PRO A 165 17.28 9.49 -25.22
C PRO A 165 17.16 10.40 -24.00
N ASN A 166 15.95 10.90 -23.70
CA ASN A 166 15.66 11.77 -22.57
C ASN A 166 14.79 11.08 -21.51
N ALA A 167 14.77 9.74 -21.45
CA ALA A 167 14.00 9.02 -20.45
C ALA A 167 14.41 9.43 -19.03
N SER A 168 13.44 9.87 -18.23
CA SER A 168 13.61 10.27 -16.84
C SER A 168 12.44 9.77 -16.01
N LEU A 169 12.72 9.32 -14.79
CA LEU A 169 11.70 8.91 -13.82
C LEU A 169 10.76 10.04 -13.45
N GLU A 170 11.18 11.30 -13.61
CA GLU A 170 10.33 12.49 -13.41
C GLU A 170 9.14 12.58 -14.36
N TRP A 171 9.21 11.92 -15.51
CA TRP A 171 8.09 11.94 -16.46
C TRP A 171 7.06 10.87 -16.17
N LEU A 172 7.36 9.95 -15.25
CA LEU A 172 6.40 8.95 -14.83
C LEU A 172 5.38 9.60 -13.91
N PRO A 173 4.09 9.27 -14.06
CA PRO A 173 3.07 9.81 -13.17
C PRO A 173 3.34 9.39 -11.71
N GLY A 174 2.97 10.26 -10.76
CA GLY A 174 3.30 10.10 -9.34
C GLY A 174 2.74 8.85 -8.67
N ASP A 175 1.73 8.22 -9.27
CA ASP A 175 1.20 6.92 -8.86
C ASP A 175 2.15 5.75 -9.21
N LEU A 176 3.12 5.97 -10.11
CA LEU A 176 4.16 5.01 -10.49
C LEU A 176 5.49 5.29 -9.77
N ILE A 177 5.93 6.54 -9.74
CA ILE A 177 7.13 6.95 -8.99
C ILE A 177 6.83 8.26 -8.28
N ASP A 178 6.89 8.21 -6.96
CA ASP A 178 6.81 9.40 -6.13
C ASP A 178 8.21 10.02 -5.98
N MET A 179 8.26 11.35 -6.04
CA MET A 179 9.47 12.13 -5.76
C MET A 179 9.71 12.32 -4.27
N THR A 180 8.71 11.99 -3.46
CA THR A 180 8.79 11.94 -2.01
C THR A 180 9.06 10.51 -1.55
N ILE A 181 9.82 10.38 -0.47
CA ILE A 181 10.15 9.07 0.06
C ILE A 181 8.92 8.42 0.69
N SER A 182 8.67 7.16 0.35
CA SER A 182 7.60 6.39 0.99
C SER A 182 7.98 6.04 2.44
N GLU A 183 6.99 5.83 3.31
CA GLU A 183 7.21 5.35 4.69
C GLU A 183 8.05 4.07 4.71
N TYR A 184 7.80 3.13 3.80
CA TYR A 184 8.58 1.91 3.68
C TYR A 184 10.04 2.17 3.30
N SER A 185 10.26 3.04 2.32
CA SER A 185 11.61 3.43 1.89
C SER A 185 12.37 4.18 2.99
N TYR A 186 11.69 5.01 3.77
CA TYR A 186 12.28 5.73 4.89
C TYR A 186 12.76 4.77 5.98
N ASN A 187 11.97 3.75 6.32
CA ASN A 187 12.35 2.74 7.31
C ASN A 187 13.56 1.86 6.89
N ILE A 188 13.91 1.85 5.60
CA ILE A 188 15.08 1.12 5.08
C ILE A 188 16.36 1.98 5.17
N TYR A 189 16.22 3.31 5.02
CA TYR A 189 17.34 4.25 5.04
C TYR A 189 17.95 4.38 6.44
#